data_AF-A0A3L6S775-F1
#
_entry.id   AF-A0A3L6S775-F1
#
_cell.length_a   1.000
_cell.length_b   1.000
_cell.length_c   1.000
_cell.angle_alpha   90.00
_cell.angle_beta   90.00
_cell.angle_gamma   90.00
#
_symmetry.space_group_name_H-M   'P 1'
#
loop_
_entity.id
_entity.type
_entity.pdbx_description
1 polymer ?
#
loop_
_entity_poly.entity_id
_entity_poly.type
_entity_poly.pdbx_seq_one_letter_code
_entity_poly.pdbx_strand_id
1 'polypeptide(L)'
;MVGELLQPGGYMKLVELGLQDCVEEIDARRVLGYVLFKDGKSTKLPYPLDKFYADVAGRSSHNGRLVQRMREKASSLPSVHLEQGTVVSLLQENGTVRGVLYKTKSARCLDDRHIGYWAVQGVQLAA
;
A
#
# COMPACT_ATOMS: atom_id res chain seq x y z
N MET A 1 2.31 -15.49 -0.94
CA MET A 1 2.19 -14.09 -1.43
C MET A 1 1.15 -13.38 -0.58
N VAL A 2 1.39 -12.13 -0.16
CA VAL A 2 0.47 -11.34 0.70
C VAL A 2 0.09 -10.06 -0.04
N GLY A 3 -1.16 -9.60 0.10
CA GLY A 3 -1.62 -8.31 -0.45
C GLY A 3 -2.09 -8.30 -1.91
N GLU A 4 -2.37 -9.47 -2.50
CA GLU A 4 -2.69 -9.57 -3.94
C GLU A 4 -4.17 -9.34 -4.29
N LEU A 5 -5.02 -9.05 -3.31
CA LEU A 5 -6.44 -8.76 -3.52
C LEU A 5 -6.85 -7.50 -2.75
N LEU A 6 -7.15 -6.45 -3.50
CA LEU A 6 -7.82 -5.25 -3.01
C LEU A 6 -9.34 -5.50 -3.03
N GLN A 7 -9.99 -5.40 -1.87
CA GLN A 7 -11.45 -5.53 -1.75
C GLN A 7 -12.16 -4.35 -2.44
N PRO A 8 -13.44 -4.48 -2.84
CA PRO A 8 -14.21 -3.38 -3.43
C PRO A 8 -14.15 -2.08 -2.60
N GLY A 9 -14.26 -2.19 -1.27
CA GLY A 9 -14.11 -1.04 -0.36
C GLY A 9 -12.75 -0.36 -0.43
N GLY A 10 -11.67 -1.13 -0.57
CA GLY A 10 -10.33 -0.58 -0.76
C GLY A 10 -10.18 0.11 -2.11
N TYR A 11 -10.75 -0.45 -3.18
CA TYR A 11 -10.76 0.18 -4.49
C TYR A 11 -11.55 1.50 -4.49
N MET A 12 -12.73 1.53 -3.86
CA MET A 12 -13.48 2.78 -3.67
C MET A 12 -12.64 3.83 -2.94
N LYS A 13 -11.88 3.43 -1.92
CA LYS A 13 -11.02 4.37 -1.21
C LYS A 13 -9.91 4.93 -2.09
N LEU A 14 -9.37 4.15 -3.02
CA LEU A 14 -8.42 4.67 -4.02
C LEU A 14 -9.07 5.71 -4.91
N VAL A 15 -10.30 5.48 -5.38
CA VAL A 15 -11.05 6.44 -6.19
C VAL A 15 -11.29 7.74 -5.42
N GLU A 16 -11.75 7.66 -4.16
CA GLU A 16 -11.95 8.84 -3.31
C GLU A 16 -10.67 9.67 -3.11
N LEU A 17 -9.51 9.02 -3.08
CA LEU A 17 -8.21 9.66 -2.91
C LEU A 17 -7.55 10.11 -4.23
N GLY A 18 -8.19 9.85 -5.39
CA GLY A 18 -7.60 10.14 -6.70
C GLY A 18 -6.40 9.25 -7.06
N LEU A 19 -6.38 8.01 -6.54
CA LEU A 19 -5.33 7.00 -6.68
C LEU A 19 -5.77 5.77 -7.49
N GLN A 20 -6.93 5.81 -8.14
CA GLN A 20 -7.45 4.69 -8.91
C GLN A 20 -6.55 4.29 -10.09
N ASP A 21 -5.80 5.24 -10.64
CA ASP A 21 -4.83 4.99 -11.71
C ASP A 21 -3.66 4.11 -11.26
N CYS A 22 -3.41 3.97 -9.95
CA CYS A 22 -2.37 3.08 -9.42
C CYS A 22 -2.69 1.59 -9.60
N VAL A 23 -3.94 1.22 -9.91
CA VAL A 23 -4.30 -0.17 -10.27
C VAL A 23 -4.45 -0.39 -11.77
N GLU A 24 -4.24 0.65 -12.58
CA GLU A 24 -4.26 0.56 -14.04
C GLU A 24 -2.87 0.14 -14.57
N GLU A 25 -2.84 -0.51 -15.74
CA GLU A 25 -1.59 -0.92 -16.43
C GLU A 25 -0.62 -1.81 -15.62
N ILE A 26 -1.08 -2.41 -14.51
CA ILE A 26 -0.29 -3.36 -13.70
C ILE A 26 -0.79 -4.81 -13.81
N ASP A 27 -1.59 -5.09 -14.85
CA ASP A 27 -2.34 -6.34 -15.04
C ASP A 27 -3.30 -6.65 -13.89
N ALA A 28 -3.85 -5.61 -13.24
CA ALA A 28 -4.87 -5.82 -12.21
C ALA A 28 -6.14 -6.40 -12.83
N ARG A 29 -6.64 -7.49 -12.24
CA ARG A 29 -7.85 -8.18 -12.67
C ARG A 29 -9.03 -7.79 -11.79
N ARG A 30 -10.18 -7.52 -12.40
CA ARG A 30 -11.43 -7.34 -11.67
C ARG A 30 -11.82 -8.65 -10.97
N VAL A 31 -12.22 -8.54 -9.72
CA VAL A 31 -12.74 -9.65 -8.90
C VAL A 31 -14.15 -9.31 -8.47
N LEU A 32 -15.13 -10.09 -8.93
CA LEU A 32 -16.56 -9.83 -8.72
C LEU A 32 -17.15 -10.55 -7.50
N GLY A 33 -16.34 -11.39 -6.84
CA GLY A 33 -16.74 -12.17 -5.68
C GLY A 33 -15.86 -13.41 -5.55
N TYR A 34 -16.36 -14.40 -4.85
CA TYR A 34 -15.66 -15.66 -4.58
C TYR A 34 -16.43 -16.85 -5.13
N VAL A 35 -15.73 -17.97 -5.32
CA VAL A 35 -16.36 -19.27 -5.49
C VAL A 35 -15.96 -20.12 -4.29
N LEU A 36 -16.96 -20.66 -3.59
CA LEU A 36 -16.75 -21.52 -2.44
C LEU A 36 -16.90 -22.98 -2.89
N PHE A 37 -15.92 -23.81 -2.55
CA PHE A 37 -15.92 -25.25 -2.83
C PHE A 37 -15.98 -26.01 -1.51
N LYS A 38 -16.91 -26.96 -1.40
CA LYS A 38 -17.05 -27.83 -0.23
C LYS A 38 -17.73 -29.14 -0.61
N ASP A 39 -17.13 -30.27 -0.23
CA ASP A 39 -17.71 -31.62 -0.41
C ASP A 39 -18.15 -31.93 -1.85
N GLY A 40 -17.32 -31.55 -2.84
CA GLY A 40 -17.63 -31.71 -4.27
C GLY A 40 -18.70 -30.76 -4.81
N LYS A 41 -19.27 -29.89 -3.97
CA LYS A 41 -20.21 -28.83 -4.36
C LYS A 41 -19.49 -27.51 -4.50
N SER A 42 -20.01 -26.63 -5.34
CA SER A 42 -19.54 -25.25 -5.45
C SER A 42 -20.71 -24.26 -5.45
N THR A 43 -20.47 -23.06 -4.91
CA THR A 43 -21.40 -21.94 -4.99
C THR A 43 -20.65 -20.64 -5.27
N LYS A 44 -21.26 -19.76 -6.06
CA LYS A 44 -20.73 -18.42 -6.34
C LYS A 44 -21.25 -17.46 -5.28
N LEU A 45 -20.36 -16.69 -4.68
CA LEU A 45 -20.66 -15.64 -3.73
C LEU A 45 -20.26 -14.30 -4.34
N PRO A 46 -21.14 -13.63 -5.10
CA PRO A 46 -20.85 -12.31 -5.65
C PRO A 46 -20.72 -11.27 -4.55
N TYR A 47 -19.91 -10.24 -4.77
CA TYR A 47 -19.92 -9.07 -3.90
C TYR A 47 -21.28 -8.34 -4.00
N PRO A 48 -21.80 -7.77 -2.90
CA PRO A 48 -23.06 -7.02 -2.90
C PRO A 48 -22.85 -5.61 -3.47
N LEU A 49 -22.80 -5.49 -4.80
CA LEU A 49 -22.37 -4.29 -5.51
C LEU A 49 -23.51 -3.44 -6.09
N ASP A 50 -24.78 -3.85 -5.90
CA ASP A 50 -25.95 -3.30 -6.60
C ASP A 50 -26.19 -1.80 -6.35
N LYS A 51 -25.63 -1.26 -5.26
CA LYS A 51 -25.76 0.15 -4.86
C LYS A 51 -24.59 1.03 -5.31
N PHE A 52 -23.61 0.46 -6.01
CA PHE A 52 -22.38 1.13 -6.39
C PHE A 52 -22.26 1.28 -7.91
N TYR A 53 -21.34 2.14 -8.37
CA TYR A 53 -21.05 2.30 -9.79
C TYR A 53 -20.58 0.97 -10.41
N ALA A 54 -20.88 0.76 -11.70
CA ALA A 54 -20.64 -0.50 -12.40
C ALA A 54 -19.18 -0.99 -12.41
N ASP A 55 -18.22 -0.10 -12.18
CA ASP A 55 -16.79 -0.45 -12.14
C ASP A 55 -16.26 -0.81 -10.73
N VAL A 56 -17.05 -0.57 -9.68
CA VAL A 56 -16.69 -0.95 -8.31
C VAL A 56 -16.65 -2.47 -8.22
N ALA A 57 -15.45 -3.01 -8.02
CA ALA A 57 -15.19 -4.43 -7.82
C ALA A 57 -13.83 -4.59 -7.15
N GLY A 58 -13.53 -5.78 -6.64
CA GLY A 58 -12.18 -6.08 -6.17
C GLY A 58 -11.16 -5.97 -7.30
N ARG A 59 -9.89 -5.79 -6.95
CA ARG A 59 -8.77 -5.78 -7.89
C ARG A 59 -7.72 -6.76 -7.40
N SER A 60 -7.49 -7.83 -8.14
CA SER A 60 -6.36 -8.72 -7.90
C SER A 60 -5.16 -8.24 -8.69
N SER A 61 -3.99 -8.11 -8.06
CA SER A 61 -2.78 -7.63 -8.73
C SER A 61 -1.54 -8.17 -8.03
N HIS A 62 -0.40 -8.09 -8.71
CA HIS A 62 0.88 -8.32 -8.05
C HIS A 62 1.18 -7.16 -7.09
N ASN A 63 1.25 -7.45 -5.79
CA ASN A 63 1.46 -6.43 -4.76
C ASN A 63 2.69 -5.53 -5.04
N GLY A 64 3.78 -6.11 -5.56
CA GLY A 64 4.98 -5.35 -5.92
C GLY A 64 4.71 -4.26 -6.96
N ARG A 65 3.86 -4.52 -7.96
CA ARG A 65 3.52 -3.55 -9.00
C ARG A 65 2.62 -2.45 -8.46
N LEU A 66 1.63 -2.80 -7.64
CA LEU A 66 0.76 -1.82 -6.98
C LEU A 66 1.56 -0.88 -6.06
N VAL A 67 2.43 -1.45 -5.21
CA VAL A 67 3.31 -0.67 -4.34
C VAL A 67 4.24 0.24 -5.14
N GLN A 68 4.77 -0.24 -6.27
CA GLN A 68 5.62 0.55 -7.15
C GLN A 68 4.87 1.73 -7.77
N ARG A 69 3.66 1.52 -8.32
CA ARG A 69 2.82 2.62 -8.85
C ARG A 69 2.47 3.64 -7.77
N MET A 70 2.16 3.19 -6.56
CA MET A 70 1.89 4.09 -5.43
C MET A 70 3.11 4.94 -5.05
N ARG A 71 4.30 4.35 -5.04
CA ARG A 71 5.56 5.08 -4.77
C ARG A 71 5.86 6.10 -5.85
N GLU A 72 5.72 5.73 -7.11
CA GLU A 72 5.89 6.64 -8.26
C GLU A 72 4.96 7.84 -8.14
N LYS A 73 3.66 7.59 -7.90
CA LYS A 73 2.66 8.65 -7.71
C LYS A 73 3.03 9.57 -6.54
N ALA A 74 3.37 9.01 -5.38
CA ALA A 74 3.77 9.80 -4.22
C ALA A 74 5.03 10.64 -4.49
N SER A 75 6.04 10.05 -5.13
CA SER A 75 7.31 10.73 -5.44
C SER A 75 7.20 11.84 -6.50
N SER A 76 6.11 11.85 -7.28
CA SER A 76 5.84 12.91 -8.25
C SER A 76 5.40 14.23 -7.59
N LEU A 77 5.01 14.19 -6.30
CA LEU A 77 4.58 15.37 -5.56
C LEU A 77 5.82 16.16 -5.05
N PRO A 78 5.87 17.48 -5.26
CA PRO A 78 7.02 18.30 -4.87
C PRO A 78 7.23 18.37 -3.35
N SER A 79 6.20 18.07 -2.56
CA SER A 79 6.24 18.05 -1.10
C SER A 79 6.67 16.69 -0.52
N VAL A 80 6.99 15.72 -1.37
CA VAL A 80 7.38 14.36 -0.94
C VAL A 80 8.85 14.14 -1.28
N HIS A 81 9.65 13.86 -0.25
CA HIS A 81 11.01 13.38 -0.43
C HIS A 81 11.05 11.87 -0.22
N LEU A 82 11.41 11.13 -1.26
CA LEU A 82 11.62 9.69 -1.16
C LEU A 82 13.07 9.39 -0.80
N GLU A 83 13.30 8.53 0.18
CA GLU A 83 14.64 8.08 0.56
C GLU A 83 14.66 6.60 0.91
N GLN A 84 15.71 5.92 0.45
CA GLN A 84 15.88 4.49 0.71
C GLN A 84 16.84 4.26 1.89
N GLY A 85 16.29 3.72 2.97
CA GLY A 85 17.07 3.32 4.13
C GLY A 85 16.29 2.40 5.08
N THR A 86 16.98 1.92 6.11
CA THR A 86 16.41 1.12 7.19
C THR A 86 16.32 1.97 8.44
N VAL A 87 15.12 2.13 8.99
CA VAL A 87 14.93 2.79 10.29
C VAL A 87 15.52 1.93 11.40
N VAL A 88 16.35 2.53 12.25
CA VAL A 88 17.06 1.89 13.36
C VAL A 88 16.40 2.19 14.69
N SER A 89 15.96 3.43 14.90
CA SER A 89 15.24 3.82 16.13
C SER A 89 14.32 5.02 15.90
N LEU A 90 13.43 5.25 16.86
CA LEU A 90 12.57 6.42 16.90
C LEU A 90 13.20 7.49 17.78
N LEU A 91 13.23 8.73 17.31
CA LEU A 91 13.64 9.89 18.11
C LEU A 91 12.41 10.41 18.84
N GLN A 92 12.44 10.39 20.17
CA GLN A 92 11.30 10.76 21.02
C GLN A 92 11.67 11.87 21.99
N GLU A 93 10.73 12.79 22.20
CA GLU A 93 10.83 13.88 23.15
C GLU A 93 9.50 13.99 23.91
N ASN A 94 9.55 13.96 25.24
CA ASN A 94 8.35 14.02 26.10
C ASN A 94 7.25 13.01 25.71
N GLY A 95 7.65 11.79 25.32
CA GLY A 95 6.73 10.73 24.88
C GLY A 95 6.15 10.90 23.47
N THR A 96 6.57 11.93 22.73
CA THR A 96 6.13 12.19 21.34
C THR A 96 7.25 11.84 20.36
N VAL A 97 6.94 11.08 19.30
CA VAL A 97 7.89 10.81 18.22
C VAL A 97 8.11 12.09 17.40
N ARG A 98 9.37 12.52 17.29
CA ARG A 98 9.80 13.71 16.53
C ARG A 98 10.58 13.36 15.26
N GLY A 99 11.07 12.12 15.16
CA GLY A 99 11.97 11.74 14.10
C GLY A 99 12.29 10.26 14.08
N VAL A 100 13.18 9.89 13.16
CA VAL A 100 13.74 8.55 13.06
C VAL A 100 15.24 8.64 12.87
N LEU A 101 15.96 7.72 13.51
CA LEU A 101 17.34 7.40 13.17
C LEU A 101 17.29 6.32 12.10
N TYR A 102 18.01 6.49 11.00
CA TYR A 102 17.99 5.52 9.92
C TYR A 102 19.37 5.39 9.26
N LYS A 103 19.55 4.25 8.59
CA LYS A 103 20.75 3.95 7.81
C LYS A 103 20.38 3.94 6.33
N THR A 104 21.00 4.83 5.54
CA THR A 104 20.79 4.85 4.09
C THR A 104 21.44 3.63 3.44
N LYS A 105 20.95 3.25 2.26
CA LYS A 105 21.52 2.13 1.50
C LYS A 105 22.98 2.38 1.07
N SER A 106 23.34 3.64 0.85
CA SER A 106 24.65 4.07 0.34
C SER A 106 25.66 4.48 1.41
N ALA A 107 25.23 4.84 2.63
CA ALA A 107 26.14 5.27 3.69
C ALA A 107 26.42 4.18 4.75
N ARG A 108 27.65 4.21 5.28
CA ARG A 108 28.01 3.55 6.55
C ARG A 108 27.57 4.36 7.78
N CYS A 109 26.96 5.52 7.59
CA CYS A 109 26.67 6.50 8.64
C CYS A 109 25.18 6.52 8.99
N LEU A 110 24.88 6.81 10.25
CA LEU A 110 23.54 7.05 10.77
C LEU A 110 23.19 8.52 10.55
N ASP A 111 21.96 8.79 10.12
CA ASP A 111 21.44 10.15 9.96
C ASP A 111 20.19 10.32 10.83
N ASP A 112 20.11 11.43 11.55
CA ASP A 112 19.02 11.79 12.42
C ASP A 112 18.18 12.88 11.76
N ARG A 113 16.90 12.58 11.53
CA ARG A 113 16.03 13.49 10.81
C ARG A 113 14.90 13.94 11.74
N HIS A 114 14.80 15.27 11.92
CA HIS A 114 13.76 15.99 12.67
C HIS A 114 12.87 16.77 11.68
N ILE A 115 11.66 16.30 11.39
CA ILE A 115 10.69 16.85 10.44
C ILE A 115 9.30 16.57 11.02
N GLY A 116 8.34 17.44 10.71
CA GLY A 116 6.99 17.41 11.26
C GLY A 116 6.20 16.12 11.00
N TYR A 117 6.42 15.41 9.88
CA TYR A 117 5.71 14.16 9.54
C TYR A 117 6.58 13.20 8.73
N TRP A 118 6.44 11.91 9.02
CA TRP A 118 7.13 10.80 8.35
C TRP A 118 6.18 9.62 8.14
N ALA A 119 6.38 8.89 7.06
CA ALA A 119 5.76 7.57 6.87
C ALA A 119 6.84 6.57 6.45
N VAL A 120 6.98 5.48 7.20
CA VAL A 120 7.89 4.38 6.88
C VAL A 120 7.09 3.32 6.13
N GLN A 121 7.45 3.06 4.87
CA GLN A 121 6.78 2.04 4.07
C GLN A 121 7.64 0.78 3.95
N GLY A 122 7.32 -0.24 4.75
CA GLY A 122 7.98 -1.54 4.75
C GLY A 122 9.04 -1.64 5.85
N VAL A 123 8.66 -2.26 6.98
CA VAL A 123 9.61 -2.63 8.02
C VAL A 123 10.04 -4.06 7.75
N GLN A 124 11.30 -4.25 7.33
CA GLN A 124 11.98 -5.50 7.63
C GLN A 124 12.66 -5.28 8.98
N LEU A 125 12.05 -5.82 10.03
CA LEU A 125 12.75 -5.99 11.31
C LEU A 125 13.95 -6.87 10.99
N ALA A 126 15.15 -6.31 11.09
CA ALA A 126 16.35 -7.14 11.15
C ALA A 126 16.21 -8.00 12.41
N ALA A 127 16.18 -9.32 12.23
CA ALA A 127 16.27 -10.28 13.33
C ALA A 127 17.65 -10.22 13.97
#